data_AF-A0A318JQZ2-F1
#
_entry.id   AF-A0A318JQZ2-F1
#
_cell.length_a   1.000
_cell.length_b   1.000
_cell.length_c   1.000
_cell.angle_alpha   90.00
_cell.angle_beta   90.00
_cell.angle_gamma   90.00
#
_symmetry.space_group_name_H-M   'P 1'
#
loop_
_entity.id
_entity.type
_entity.pdbx_description
1 polymer ?
#
loop_
_entity_poly.entity_id
_entity_poly.type
_entity_poly.pdbx_seq_one_letter_code
_entity_poly.pdbx_strand_id
1 'polypeptide(L)'
;MKMLLTMFEHSFGVSQKSGKAYSMASLSAHFQASDFKKEGYTREVRGYEQAPVEVAESAIPKLKEMTYPCLADVVTGSRLTREGGKNIVVLVVENVTSWAALVPQPAKQ
;
A
#
# COMPACT_ATOMS: atom_id res chain seq x y z
N MET A 1 -1.43 -4.83 10.87
CA MET A 1 -0.05 -5.34 10.65
C MET A 1 0.85 -4.20 10.24
N LYS A 2 2.15 -4.22 10.58
CA LYS A 2 3.09 -3.15 10.18
C LYS A 2 3.63 -3.41 8.76
N MET A 3 3.57 -2.40 7.91
CA MET A 3 4.08 -2.45 6.53
C MET A 3 4.91 -1.21 6.19
N LEU A 4 5.85 -1.40 5.28
CA LEU A 4 6.54 -0.31 4.60
C LEU A 4 5.69 0.15 3.42
N LEU A 5 5.23 1.39 3.45
CA LEU A 5 4.51 2.01 2.34
C LEU A 5 5.46 2.98 1.64
N THR A 6 5.64 2.82 0.33
CA THR A 6 6.64 3.59 -0.43
C THR A 6 6.01 4.60 -1.37
N MET A 7 4.76 4.42 -1.77
CA MET A 7 4.07 5.32 -2.68
C MET A 7 2.56 5.10 -2.62
N PHE A 8 1.79 6.17 -2.71
CA PHE A 8 0.35 6.14 -2.90
C PHE A 8 -0.06 7.09 -4.02
N GLU A 9 -0.85 6.59 -4.96
CA GLU A 9 -1.42 7.35 -6.06
C GLU A 9 -2.94 7.19 -6.07
N HIS A 10 -3.66 8.29 -6.24
CA HIS A 10 -5.11 8.27 -6.38
C HIS A 10 -5.56 9.21 -7.48
N SER A 11 -6.17 8.65 -8.51
CA SER A 11 -6.76 9.37 -9.64
C SER A 11 -8.26 9.14 -9.66
N PHE A 12 -9.03 10.22 -9.80
CA PHE A 12 -10.48 10.16 -9.94
C PHE A 12 -10.93 11.13 -11.02
N GLY A 13 -12.03 10.83 -11.67
CA GLY A 13 -12.56 11.68 -12.73
C GLY A 13 -13.67 10.99 -13.53
N VAL A 14 -13.97 11.56 -14.69
CA VAL A 14 -14.91 10.97 -15.66
C VAL A 14 -14.13 10.59 -16.90
N SER A 15 -14.23 9.32 -17.28
CA SER A 15 -13.55 8.80 -18.47
C SER A 15 -14.13 9.46 -19.72
N GLN A 16 -13.31 10.16 -20.51
CA GLN A 16 -13.75 10.77 -21.78
C GLN A 16 -14.26 9.74 -22.79
N LYS A 17 -13.71 8.52 -22.76
CA LYS A 17 -14.08 7.43 -23.69
C LYS A 17 -15.43 6.79 -23.35
N SER A 18 -15.75 6.64 -22.07
CA SER A 18 -16.94 5.90 -21.62
C SER A 18 -18.02 6.78 -20.97
N GLY A 19 -17.71 8.03 -20.63
CA GLY A 19 -18.58 8.92 -19.85
C GLY A 19 -18.79 8.49 -18.39
N LYS A 20 -18.14 7.42 -17.93
CA LYS A 20 -18.33 6.87 -16.59
C LYS A 20 -17.33 7.47 -15.61
N ALA A 21 -17.79 7.72 -14.39
CA ALA A 21 -16.92 8.06 -13.28
C ALA A 21 -15.94 6.91 -13.01
N TYR A 22 -14.70 7.25 -12.67
CA TYR A 22 -13.69 6.31 -12.19
C TYR A 22 -13.01 6.86 -10.94
N SER A 23 -12.61 5.95 -10.06
CA SER A 23 -11.71 6.19 -8.96
C SER A 23 -10.72 5.02 -8.96
N MET A 24 -9.44 5.34 -9.08
CA MET A 24 -8.34 4.39 -9.10
C MET A 24 -7.36 4.78 -8.00
N ALA A 25 -7.09 3.83 -7.11
CA ALA A 25 -6.11 3.96 -6.05
C ALA A 25 -5.04 2.87 -6.22
N SER A 26 -3.77 3.26 -6.12
CA SER A 26 -2.63 2.37 -6.17
C SER A 26 -1.75 2.62 -4.96
N LEU A 27 -1.34 1.55 -4.28
CA LEU A 27 -0.47 1.61 -3.11
C LEU A 27 0.69 0.64 -3.30
N SER A 28 1.91 1.17 -3.25
CA SER A 28 3.12 0.35 -3.21
C SER A 28 3.44 0.04 -1.74
N ALA A 29 3.23 -1.21 -1.37
CA ALA A 29 3.36 -1.69 0.00
C ALA A 29 4.29 -2.91 0.04
N HIS A 30 5.04 -3.05 1.13
CA HIS A 30 5.99 -4.13 1.30
C HIS A 30 5.86 -4.80 2.68
N PHE A 31 5.86 -6.14 2.68
CA PHE A 31 5.96 -6.96 3.90
C PHE A 31 7.40 -7.16 4.30
N GLN A 32 7.65 -7.43 5.58
CA GLN A 32 8.95 -7.94 5.98
C GLN A 32 9.18 -9.31 5.36
N ALA A 33 10.29 -9.48 4.64
CA ALA A 33 10.70 -10.75 4.04
C ALA A 33 10.90 -11.80 5.15
N SER A 34 10.17 -12.91 5.05
CA SER A 34 10.14 -13.92 6.12
C SER A 34 11.45 -14.72 6.25
N ASP A 35 12.20 -14.86 5.16
CA ASP A 35 13.47 -15.58 5.13
C ASP A 35 14.67 -14.73 5.58
N PHE A 36 14.52 -13.40 5.62
CA PHE A 36 15.59 -12.49 6.06
C PHE A 36 15.96 -12.65 7.55
N LYS A 37 15.00 -13.04 8.39
CA LYS A 37 15.25 -13.31 9.82
C LYS A 37 16.08 -14.58 10.04
N LYS A 38 16.09 -15.52 9.09
CA LYS A 38 16.78 -16.81 9.24
C LYS A 38 18.25 -16.73 8.80
N GLU A 39 18.59 -15.84 7.90
CA GLU A 39 19.92 -15.81 7.25
C GLU A 39 20.89 -14.75 7.81
N GLY A 40 20.53 -14.02 8.87
CA GLY A 40 21.45 -13.14 9.59
C GLY A 40 21.95 -11.91 8.80
N TYR A 41 21.27 -11.54 7.72
CA TYR A 41 21.64 -10.37 6.90
C TYR A 41 21.32 -9.04 7.62
N THR A 42 22.33 -8.16 7.70
CA THR A 42 22.27 -6.88 8.44
C THR A 42 21.91 -5.65 7.60
N ARG A 43 21.52 -5.81 6.32
CA ARG A 43 21.18 -4.67 5.45
C ARG A 43 19.67 -4.37 5.45
N GLU A 44 19.31 -3.20 5.99
CA GLU A 44 17.94 -2.71 6.21
C GLU A 44 17.05 -2.66 4.94
N VAL A 45 17.65 -2.55 3.75
CA VAL A 45 16.91 -2.38 2.47
C VAL A 45 16.45 -3.72 1.86
N ARG A 46 17.05 -4.85 2.24
CA ARG A 46 16.69 -6.17 1.67
C ARG A 46 15.66 -6.94 2.49
N GLY A 47 15.18 -6.36 3.59
CA GLY A 47 14.22 -7.00 4.49
C GLY A 47 12.76 -6.87 4.10
N TYR A 48 12.43 -6.38 2.90
CA TYR A 48 11.05 -6.12 2.49
C TYR A 48 10.73 -6.62 1.07
N GLU A 49 9.58 -7.27 0.91
CA GLU A 49 9.06 -7.83 -0.36
C GLU A 49 7.76 -7.14 -0.75
N GLN A 50 7.56 -6.91 -2.05
CA GLN A 50 6.36 -6.25 -2.57
C GLN A 50 5.10 -7.06 -2.26
N ALA A 51 4.11 -6.39 -1.68
CA ALA A 51 2.82 -6.95 -1.34
C ALA A 51 1.79 -6.61 -2.44
N PRO A 52 1.09 -7.60 -3.02
CA PRO A 52 -0.07 -7.31 -3.85
C PRO A 52 -1.20 -6.79 -2.95
N VAL A 53 -1.46 -5.49 -3.01
CA VAL A 53 -2.50 -4.82 -2.21
C VAL A 53 -3.46 -4.02 -3.09
N GLU A 54 -4.73 -4.08 -2.74
CA GLU A 54 -5.77 -3.15 -3.18
C GLU A 54 -6.04 -2.13 -2.07
N VAL A 55 -6.63 -0.99 -2.42
CA VAL A 55 -6.98 0.07 -1.46
C VAL A 55 -8.49 0.21 -1.42
N ALA A 56 -9.08 0.05 -0.22
CA ALA A 56 -10.48 0.35 -0.02
C ALA A 56 -10.71 1.88 -0.02
N GLU A 57 -11.89 2.32 -0.47
CA GLU A 57 -12.24 3.75 -0.49
C GLU A 57 -12.12 4.40 0.90
N SER A 58 -12.39 3.65 1.97
CA SER A 58 -12.26 4.10 3.36
C SER A 58 -10.84 4.48 3.77
N ALA A 59 -9.81 3.89 3.13
CA ALA A 59 -8.40 4.15 3.46
C ALA A 59 -7.83 5.38 2.74
N ILE A 60 -8.43 5.76 1.60
CA ILE A 60 -7.92 6.81 0.70
C ILE A 60 -7.68 8.15 1.41
N PRO A 61 -8.60 8.69 2.25
CA PRO A 61 -8.39 9.98 2.90
C PRO A 61 -7.11 10.01 3.74
N LYS A 62 -6.89 8.97 4.55
CA LYS A 62 -5.70 8.87 5.40
C LYS A 62 -4.42 8.67 4.59
N LEU A 63 -4.47 7.84 3.55
CA LEU A 63 -3.31 7.60 2.68
C LEU A 63 -2.84 8.88 1.97
N LYS A 64 -3.73 9.84 1.70
CA LYS A 64 -3.38 11.16 1.14
C LYS A 64 -2.67 12.08 2.13
N GLU A 65 -2.90 11.90 3.43
CA GLU A 65 -2.31 12.74 4.49
C GLU A 65 -0.88 12.34 4.82
N MET A 66 -0.54 11.08 4.56
CA MET A 66 0.74 10.47 4.89
C MET A 66 1.86 10.94 3.95
N THR A 67 3.08 10.85 4.45
CA THR A 67 4.28 11.08 3.65
C THR A 67 4.98 9.76 3.39
N TYR A 68 5.50 9.60 2.17
CA TYR A 68 6.12 8.36 1.72
C TYR A 68 7.62 8.61 1.44
N PRO A 69 8.49 7.62 1.72
CA PRO A 69 8.19 6.32 2.33
C PRO A 69 7.93 6.43 3.85
N CYS A 70 7.06 5.57 4.38
CA CYS A 70 6.75 5.47 5.80
C CYS A 70 6.52 4.03 6.27
N LEU A 71 6.70 3.80 7.57
CA LEU A 71 6.17 2.62 8.24
C LEU A 71 4.81 2.95 8.80
N ALA A 72 3.81 2.08 8.59
CA ALA A 72 2.48 2.29 9.11
C ALA A 72 1.82 0.97 9.56
N ASP A 73 0.92 1.08 10.52
CA ASP A 73 0.06 -0.02 10.92
C ASP A 73 -1.19 -0.03 10.03
N VAL A 74 -1.27 -1.02 9.14
CA VAL A 74 -2.38 -1.20 8.21
C VAL A 74 -3.39 -2.22 8.76
N VAL A 75 -4.67 -1.92 8.58
CA VAL A 75 -5.77 -2.87 8.76
C VAL A 75 -6.12 -3.41 7.39
N THR A 76 -6.07 -4.73 7.23
CA THR A 76 -6.27 -5.39 5.95
C THR A 76 -7.47 -6.34 6.02
N GLY A 77 -8.32 -6.25 5.01
CA GLY A 77 -9.26 -7.29 4.64
C GLY A 77 -8.63 -8.25 3.63
N SER A 78 -9.37 -9.28 3.24
CA SER A 78 -8.98 -10.22 2.19
C SER A 78 -10.08 -10.32 1.16
N ARG A 79 -9.71 -10.25 -0.12
CA ARG A 79 -10.63 -10.46 -1.23
C ARG A 79 -10.10 -11.56 -2.13
N LEU A 80 -10.99 -12.46 -2.55
CA LEU A 80 -10.68 -13.43 -3.58
C LEU A 80 -10.94 -12.79 -4.94
N THR A 81 -9.89 -12.66 -5.74
CA THR A 81 -9.97 -12.20 -7.12
C THR A 81 -9.62 -13.36 -8.03
N ARG A 82 -10.33 -13.48 -9.17
CA ARG A 82 -10.07 -14.53 -10.15
C ARG A 82 -9.26 -13.97 -11.31
N GLU A 83 -8.02 -14.39 -11.43
CA GLU A 83 -7.11 -13.96 -12.50
C GLU A 83 -6.55 -15.20 -13.21
N GLY A 84 -6.61 -15.23 -14.54
CA GLY A 84 -6.16 -16.39 -15.32
C GLY A 84 -6.84 -17.71 -14.96
N GLY A 85 -8.07 -17.68 -14.43
CA GLY A 85 -8.83 -18.85 -14.01
C GLY A 85 -8.52 -19.35 -12.59
N LYS A 86 -7.50 -18.81 -11.90
CA LYS A 86 -7.11 -19.14 -10.52
C LYS A 86 -7.68 -18.12 -9.53
N ASN A 87 -8.00 -18.58 -8.33
CA ASN A 87 -8.36 -17.70 -7.21
C ASN A 87 -7.08 -17.20 -6.54
N ILE A 88 -6.90 -15.89 -6.53
CA ILE A 88 -5.80 -15.19 -5.88
C ILE A 88 -6.38 -14.44 -4.69
N VAL A 89 -5.76 -14.61 -3.52
CA VAL A 89 -6.09 -13.80 -2.34
C VAL A 89 -5.34 -12.48 -2.48
N VAL A 90 -6.09 -11.39 -2.59
CA VAL A 90 -5.58 -10.03 -2.62
C VAL A 90 -5.86 -9.39 -1.27
N LEU A 91 -4.86 -8.74 -0.70
CA LEU A 91 -5.02 -8.01 0.55
C LEU A 91 -5.61 -6.63 0.24
N VAL A 92 -6.69 -6.28 0.92
CA VAL A 92 -7.34 -4.98 0.74
C VAL A 92 -7.00 -4.12 1.96
N VAL A 93 -6.29 -3.01 1.76
CA VAL A 93 -6.02 -2.05 2.83
C VAL A 93 -7.29 -1.26 3.11
N GLU A 94 -7.89 -1.51 4.27
CA GLU A 94 -9.16 -0.92 4.71
C GLU A 94 -8.94 0.34 5.54
N ASN A 95 -7.82 0.40 6.26
CA ASN A 95 -7.47 1.52 7.11
C ASN A 95 -5.96 1.57 7.38
N VAL A 96 -5.46 2.75 7.75
CA VAL A 96 -4.07 2.97 8.17
C VAL A 96 -4.03 3.78 9.47
N THR A 97 -3.10 3.42 10.34
CA THR A 97 -2.89 3.99 11.68
C THR A 97 -1.40 4.07 12.00
N SER A 98 -1.05 4.86 13.03
CA SER A 98 0.27 4.87 13.66
C SER A 98 1.44 4.87 12.67
N TRP A 99 1.51 5.91 11.83
CA TRP A 99 2.53 6.00 10.78
C TRP A 99 3.71 6.89 11.17
N ALA A 100 4.89 6.56 10.63
CA ALA A 100 6.13 7.31 10.83
C ALA A 100 6.87 7.44 9.49
N ALA A 101 7.16 8.68 9.08
CA ALA A 101 7.95 8.98 7.90
C ALA A 101 9.40 8.46 8.08
N LEU A 102 9.96 7.90 7.02
CA LEU A 102 11.34 7.37 7.03
C LEU A 102 12.35 8.34 6.42
N VAL A 103 11.89 9.36 5.71
CA VAL A 103 12.74 10.40 5.11
C VAL A 103 12.27 11.76 5.61
N PRO A 104 13.19 12.64 6.05
CA PRO A 104 12.86 14.02 6.40
C PRO A 104 12.15 14.71 5.24
N GLN A 105 10.98 15.26 5.49
CA GLN A 105 10.24 16.00 4.47
C GLN A 105 10.54 17.49 4.59
N PRO A 106 10.68 18.23 3.48
CA PRO A 106 10.62 19.68 3.54
C PRO A 106 9.28 20.09 4.15
N ALA A 107 9.28 21.10 5.02
CA ALA A 107 8.05 21.62 5.61
C ALA A 107 7.06 21.97 4.49
N LYS A 108 5.81 21.48 4.59
CA LYS A 108 4.73 21.88 3.67
C LYS A 108 4.69 23.42 3.65
N GLN A 109 4.99 24.02 2.50
CA GLN A 109 4.77 25.45 2.24
C GLN A 109 3.27 25.73 2.14
#